data_AF-A0A8H6YUC5-F1
#
_entry.id   AF-A0A8H6YUC5-F1
#
_cell.length_a   1.000
_cell.length_b   1.000
_cell.length_c   1.000
_cell.angle_alpha   90.00
_cell.angle_beta   90.00
_cell.angle_gamma   90.00
#
_symmetry.space_group_name_H-M   'P 1'
#
loop_
_entity.id
_entity.type
_entity.pdbx_description
1 polymer ?
#
loop_
_entity_poly.entity_id
_entity_poly.type
_entity_poly.pdbx_seq_one_letter_code
_entity_poly.pdbx_strand_id
1 'polypeptide(L)'
;MGLLMELGEPSRVSALWNSMSMTICGRPVQHRHEERVGERDGVEPVLVNSEANIFFLDQSVGVGFSYADFGETFETTEDAAKNHLSGESYGGRYLPVFASYIYDQNQLATAAGRPTLNLQSVLIGNGITDISTLYPGRYDIECGVAALEVPFQSISTCVRMKAALPRCQKLMQAGCIDQFDAINCRAAVNFCDNELSSGMWASGRNVYDISNMCIGDLCYEENDVIAKYLSDPAVKELLGVDPHLGNFSACASDVGRLFNARLDKWVAPDACNWVANRMWVDKLEWSGKEAYAALEWADWGVGNGTKAGEVKQSEGSLLSFRLILVFFPYVPHDKPEEALAMLSAWLHSRQL
;
A
#
# COMPACT_ATOMS: atom_id res chain seq x y z
N MET A 1 4.54 5.55 2.82
CA MET A 1 5.80 4.80 3.01
C MET A 1 6.01 3.90 1.81
N GLY A 2 6.94 4.18 0.91
CA GLY A 2 7.23 3.30 -0.24
C GLY A 2 8.38 2.33 0.05
N LEU A 3 8.17 1.02 -0.14
CA LEU A 3 9.23 0.01 -0.24
C LEU A 3 9.60 -0.19 -1.72
N LEU A 4 10.85 0.04 -2.08
CA LEU A 4 11.37 -0.23 -3.42
C LEU A 4 12.01 -1.61 -3.54
N MET A 5 11.76 -2.31 -4.65
CA MET A 5 12.52 -3.50 -5.07
C MET A 5 12.85 -3.40 -6.56
N GLU A 6 14.10 -3.09 -6.97
CA GLU A 6 14.53 -3.10 -8.39
C GLU A 6 15.29 -4.37 -8.81
N LEU A 7 15.06 -4.83 -10.04
CA LEU A 7 15.79 -5.90 -10.75
C LEU A 7 16.63 -5.26 -11.90
N GLY A 8 17.93 -5.58 -12.02
CA GLY A 8 18.94 -4.83 -12.82
C GLY A 8 18.86 -4.82 -14.38
N GLU A 9 19.59 -3.89 -15.02
CA GLU A 9 19.47 -3.33 -16.41
C GLU A 9 20.71 -3.60 -17.36
N PRO A 10 20.87 -3.16 -18.67
CA PRO A 10 20.43 -1.86 -19.25
C PRO A 10 20.03 -1.70 -20.77
N SER A 11 19.39 -0.53 -21.05
CA SER A 11 19.51 0.38 -22.24
C SER A 11 18.37 0.58 -23.29
N ARG A 12 18.01 1.88 -23.45
CA ARG A 12 17.34 2.67 -24.54
C ARG A 12 15.80 2.69 -24.75
N VAL A 13 15.22 3.83 -24.28
CA VAL A 13 14.21 4.79 -24.82
C VAL A 13 12.87 4.35 -25.45
N SER A 14 11.83 5.07 -24.99
CA SER A 14 10.45 5.31 -25.46
C SER A 14 9.38 4.35 -24.95
N ALA A 15 8.46 4.87 -24.13
CA ALA A 15 7.35 4.12 -23.54
C ALA A 15 6.08 4.97 -23.49
N LEU A 16 4.99 4.39 -23.98
CA LEU A 16 3.60 4.80 -23.81
C LEU A 16 2.94 3.79 -22.85
N TRP A 17 1.82 4.21 -22.24
CA TRP A 17 0.82 3.39 -21.53
C TRP A 17 1.16 2.91 -20.10
N ASN A 18 0.08 2.62 -19.37
CA ASN A 18 -0.38 3.10 -18.05
C ASN A 18 0.07 2.19 -16.81
N SER A 19 -0.15 2.50 -15.50
CA SER A 19 -0.49 1.64 -14.27
C SER A 19 -1.02 2.37 -12.97
N MET A 20 -2.14 1.99 -12.31
CA MET A 20 -2.69 2.46 -11.00
C MET A 20 -2.55 1.34 -10.02
N SER A 21 -2.24 1.80 -8.83
CA SER A 21 -2.43 1.09 -7.59
C SER A 21 -3.78 1.47 -7.00
N MET A 22 -4.73 0.55 -6.93
CA MET A 22 -5.94 0.74 -6.14
C MET A 22 -5.61 0.38 -4.68
N THR A 23 -5.43 1.40 -3.83
CA THR A 23 -6.09 1.40 -2.52
C THR A 23 -7.23 2.38 -2.67
N ILE A 24 -8.37 2.05 -2.09
CA ILE A 24 -9.54 2.91 -1.91
C ILE A 24 -9.20 4.42 -1.95
N CYS A 25 -9.79 5.07 -2.96
CA CYS A 25 -10.03 6.50 -3.19
C CYS A 25 -8.84 7.45 -3.42
N GLY A 26 -8.83 8.02 -4.64
CA GLY A 26 -8.16 9.25 -5.04
C GLY A 26 -8.76 9.75 -6.36
N ARG A 27 -9.02 11.06 -6.49
CA ARG A 27 -9.86 11.69 -7.54
C ARG A 27 -9.37 11.49 -9.00
N PRO A 28 -10.29 11.55 -10.00
CA PRO A 28 -9.98 11.52 -11.43
C PRO A 28 -9.65 12.90 -12.03
N VAL A 29 -9.02 12.81 -13.21
CA VAL A 29 -8.48 13.87 -14.08
C VAL A 29 -9.57 14.75 -14.71
N GLN A 30 -9.31 16.07 -14.75
CA GLN A 30 -10.08 17.06 -15.52
C GLN A 30 -9.85 16.90 -17.03
N HIS A 31 -10.92 16.79 -17.82
CA HIS A 31 -10.92 17.14 -19.24
C HIS A 31 -11.35 18.61 -19.43
N ARG A 32 -10.57 19.30 -20.27
CA ARG A 32 -10.74 20.68 -20.75
C ARG A 32 -12.19 21.04 -21.09
N HIS A 33 -12.73 22.00 -20.37
CA HIS A 33 -13.55 23.09 -20.94
C HIS A 33 -13.20 24.38 -20.18
N GLU A 34 -12.79 25.40 -20.94
CA GLU A 34 -12.49 26.73 -20.41
C GLU A 34 -13.75 27.36 -19.83
N GLU A 35 -13.88 27.39 -18.51
CA GLU A 35 -14.64 28.43 -17.80
C GLU A 35 -14.06 28.60 -16.39
N ARG A 36 -13.57 29.81 -16.10
CA ARG A 36 -12.88 30.17 -14.86
C ARG A 36 -13.86 30.08 -13.68
N VAL A 37 -13.57 29.19 -12.74
CA VAL A 37 -14.18 29.23 -11.40
C VAL A 37 -13.08 29.18 -10.34
N GLY A 38 -12.79 30.36 -9.80
CA GLY A 38 -12.29 30.64 -8.44
C GLY A 38 -11.07 29.88 -7.94
N GLU A 39 -9.89 30.49 -8.07
CA GLU A 39 -8.73 30.24 -7.21
C GLU A 39 -9.14 30.29 -5.73
N ARG A 40 -9.02 29.16 -5.04
CA ARG A 40 -8.68 29.16 -3.61
C ARG A 40 -7.36 28.41 -3.46
N ASP A 41 -6.37 29.17 -3.04
CA ASP A 41 -5.06 28.75 -2.53
C ASP A 41 -4.17 27.95 -3.49
N GLY A 42 -3.83 28.56 -4.64
CA GLY A 42 -2.47 28.66 -5.21
C GLY A 42 -1.53 27.44 -5.35
N VAL A 43 -1.99 26.21 -5.10
CA VAL A 43 -1.19 24.99 -5.26
C VAL A 43 -1.77 24.19 -6.42
N GLU A 44 -1.01 24.07 -7.52
CA GLU A 44 -1.39 23.16 -8.60
C GLU A 44 -1.38 21.71 -8.09
N PRO A 45 -2.37 20.88 -8.48
CA PRO A 45 -2.38 19.48 -8.10
C PRO A 45 -1.15 18.77 -8.66
N VAL A 46 -0.37 18.15 -7.77
CA VAL A 46 0.81 17.36 -8.15
C VAL A 46 0.33 16.07 -8.83
N LEU A 47 0.37 16.07 -10.15
CA LEU A 47 -0.09 14.95 -10.97
C LEU A 47 1.02 13.92 -11.14
N VAL A 48 0.85 12.75 -10.50
CA VAL A 48 1.74 11.58 -10.58
C VAL A 48 1.96 11.14 -12.04
N ASN A 49 0.97 11.36 -12.92
CA ASN A 49 1.07 11.01 -14.35
C ASN A 49 1.94 11.97 -15.18
N SER A 50 2.56 12.98 -14.56
CA SER A 50 3.58 13.81 -15.21
C SER A 50 4.89 13.05 -15.46
N GLU A 51 5.13 11.97 -14.72
CA GLU A 51 6.39 11.19 -14.76
C GLU A 51 6.23 9.82 -15.43
N ALA A 52 5.00 9.27 -15.43
CA ALA A 52 4.68 7.96 -15.98
C ALA A 52 3.21 7.87 -16.42
N ASN A 53 2.89 6.88 -17.22
CA ASN A 53 1.49 6.58 -17.54
C ASN A 53 0.87 5.73 -16.41
N ILE A 54 -0.43 5.89 -16.09
CA ILE A 54 -1.11 5.31 -14.90
C ILE A 54 -2.48 4.60 -15.27
N PHE A 55 -2.67 3.28 -15.06
CA PHE A 55 -3.76 2.31 -15.40
C PHE A 55 -4.56 1.97 -14.16
N PHE A 56 -5.67 2.67 -14.00
CA PHE A 56 -6.61 2.46 -12.93
C PHE A 56 -7.22 1.01 -12.89
N LEU A 57 -6.69 0.08 -12.04
CA LEU A 57 -7.10 -1.34 -11.96
C LEU A 57 -7.88 -1.66 -10.69
N ASP A 58 -9.19 -1.83 -10.86
CA ASP A 58 -10.07 -2.41 -9.85
C ASP A 58 -9.86 -3.92 -9.76
N GLN A 59 -9.45 -4.41 -8.59
CA GLN A 59 -9.27 -5.84 -8.34
C GLN A 59 -9.50 -6.17 -6.87
N SER A 60 -10.04 -7.35 -6.54
CA SER A 60 -10.44 -8.47 -7.41
C SER A 60 -11.87 -8.32 -7.97
N VAL A 61 -12.42 -9.37 -8.60
CA VAL A 61 -13.82 -9.40 -9.02
C VAL A 61 -14.75 -9.04 -7.85
N GLY A 62 -15.68 -8.12 -8.10
CA GLY A 62 -16.59 -7.56 -7.10
C GLY A 62 -16.09 -6.28 -6.41
N VAL A 63 -14.91 -5.78 -6.76
CA VAL A 63 -14.35 -4.50 -6.28
C VAL A 63 -14.58 -3.41 -7.31
N GLY A 64 -15.07 -2.25 -6.88
CA GLY A 64 -15.28 -1.08 -7.74
C GLY A 64 -16.20 -1.40 -8.92
N PHE A 65 -15.68 -1.28 -10.13
CA PHE A 65 -16.37 -1.65 -11.37
C PHE A 65 -16.02 -3.04 -11.91
N SER A 66 -15.16 -3.81 -11.24
CA SER A 66 -14.82 -5.17 -11.66
C SER A 66 -15.92 -6.17 -11.29
N TYR A 67 -16.39 -6.93 -12.27
CA TYR A 67 -17.41 -7.97 -12.12
C TYR A 67 -17.02 -9.21 -12.95
N ALA A 68 -17.71 -10.32 -12.73
CA ALA A 68 -17.64 -11.49 -13.58
C ALA A 68 -18.97 -12.25 -13.49
N ASP A 69 -19.55 -12.58 -14.64
CA ASP A 69 -20.82 -13.30 -14.71
C ASP A 69 -20.59 -14.81 -14.84
N PHE A 70 -19.61 -15.24 -15.66
CA PHE A 70 -19.34 -16.67 -15.91
C PHE A 70 -17.87 -16.97 -16.28
N GLY A 71 -17.06 -17.40 -15.32
CA GLY A 71 -15.78 -18.10 -15.59
C GLY A 71 -14.78 -17.37 -16.50
N GLU A 72 -14.87 -16.04 -16.53
CA GLU A 72 -14.11 -15.21 -17.46
C GLU A 72 -12.59 -15.34 -17.25
N THR A 73 -11.88 -15.36 -18.37
CA THR A 73 -10.41 -15.32 -18.43
C THR A 73 -9.98 -13.94 -18.89
N PHE A 74 -9.03 -13.34 -18.16
CA PHE A 74 -8.41 -12.07 -18.55
C PHE A 74 -7.55 -12.27 -19.80
N GLU A 75 -7.70 -11.37 -20.78
CA GLU A 75 -6.83 -11.34 -21.95
C GLU A 75 -5.54 -10.57 -21.62
N THR A 76 -4.39 -11.09 -22.06
CA THR A 76 -3.11 -10.39 -22.01
C THR A 76 -2.97 -9.53 -23.25
N THR A 77 -2.77 -8.22 -23.10
CA THR A 77 -2.38 -7.35 -24.22
C THR A 77 -0.88 -7.52 -24.51
N GLU A 78 -0.48 -7.64 -25.78
CA GLU A 78 0.93 -7.83 -26.18
C GLU A 78 1.82 -6.59 -25.94
N ASP A 79 1.23 -5.42 -25.69
CA ASP A 79 1.94 -4.16 -25.48
C ASP A 79 2.45 -4.02 -24.03
N ALA A 80 3.51 -4.74 -23.67
CA ALA A 80 4.14 -4.63 -22.35
C ALA A 80 5.45 -3.83 -22.39
N ALA A 81 5.41 -2.60 -21.87
CA ALA A 81 6.58 -1.75 -21.63
C ALA A 81 7.34 -2.18 -20.35
N LYS A 82 8.31 -1.35 -19.91
CA LYS A 82 8.89 -1.45 -18.55
C LYS A 82 7.78 -1.26 -17.52
N ASN A 83 7.48 -2.32 -16.78
CA ASN A 83 6.38 -2.32 -15.82
C ASN A 83 6.93 -2.12 -14.42
N HIS A 84 6.25 -1.25 -13.68
CA HIS A 84 6.42 -1.11 -12.25
C HIS A 84 5.11 -1.49 -11.58
N LEU A 85 5.17 -2.23 -10.48
CA LEU A 85 4.00 -2.46 -9.66
C LEU A 85 4.05 -1.50 -8.48
N SER A 86 2.98 -0.74 -8.26
CA SER A 86 2.80 0.01 -7.02
C SER A 86 1.50 -0.41 -6.35
N GLY A 87 1.46 -0.27 -5.03
CA GLY A 87 0.40 -0.81 -4.18
C GLY A 87 0.49 -0.20 -2.80
N GLU A 88 -0.63 0.01 -2.11
CA GLU A 88 -0.62 0.42 -0.71
C GLU A 88 -1.43 -0.53 0.19
N SER A 89 -1.18 -0.52 1.50
CA SER A 89 -1.97 -1.27 2.49
C SER A 89 -1.90 -2.77 2.20
N TYR A 90 -3.01 -3.39 1.84
CA TYR A 90 -3.04 -4.79 1.46
C TYR A 90 -2.26 -5.08 0.14
N GLY A 91 -1.88 -4.04 -0.60
CA GLY A 91 -0.84 -4.11 -1.64
C GLY A 91 0.48 -4.73 -1.14
N GLY A 92 0.81 -4.60 0.15
CA GLY A 92 1.94 -5.32 0.76
C GLY A 92 1.86 -6.85 0.67
N ARG A 93 0.65 -7.39 0.52
CA ARG A 93 0.40 -8.81 0.27
C ARG A 93 0.33 -9.12 -1.23
N TYR A 94 -0.35 -8.28 -2.00
CA TYR A 94 -0.53 -8.50 -3.44
C TYR A 94 0.77 -8.39 -4.23
N LEU A 95 1.52 -7.30 -4.05
CA LEU A 95 2.61 -7.00 -4.96
C LEU A 95 3.75 -8.01 -4.94
N PRO A 96 4.21 -8.53 -3.78
CA PRO A 96 5.23 -9.58 -3.77
C PRO A 96 4.76 -10.86 -4.46
N VAL A 97 3.48 -11.24 -4.28
CA VAL A 97 2.89 -12.42 -4.92
C VAL A 97 2.77 -12.23 -6.44
N PHE A 98 2.33 -11.05 -6.88
CA PHE A 98 2.23 -10.72 -8.30
C PHE A 98 3.60 -10.66 -8.96
N ALA A 99 4.60 -10.05 -8.32
CA ALA A 99 5.96 -10.00 -8.82
C ALA A 99 6.57 -11.40 -8.96
N SER A 100 6.39 -12.28 -7.96
CA SER A 100 6.83 -13.68 -8.04
C SER A 100 6.13 -14.41 -9.18
N TYR A 101 4.82 -14.24 -9.33
CA TYR A 101 4.06 -14.88 -10.41
C TYR A 101 4.54 -14.42 -11.79
N ILE A 102 4.74 -13.12 -11.99
CA ILE A 102 5.28 -12.57 -13.24
C ILE A 102 6.67 -13.15 -13.54
N TYR A 103 7.54 -13.23 -12.54
CA TYR A 103 8.86 -13.83 -12.69
C TYR A 103 8.78 -15.28 -13.17
N ASP A 104 7.95 -16.11 -12.52
CA ASP A 104 7.77 -17.52 -12.87
C ASP A 104 7.17 -17.68 -14.27
N GLN A 105 6.16 -16.88 -14.62
CA GLN A 105 5.55 -16.90 -15.94
C GLN A 105 6.51 -16.44 -17.04
N ASN A 106 7.40 -15.48 -16.75
CA ASN A 106 8.44 -15.05 -17.70
C ASN A 106 9.43 -16.18 -18.02
N GLN A 107 9.74 -17.06 -17.07
CA GLN A 107 10.58 -18.24 -17.33
C GLN A 107 9.89 -19.19 -18.33
N LEU A 108 8.59 -19.44 -18.14
CA LEU A 108 7.78 -20.28 -19.03
C LEU A 108 7.61 -19.64 -20.42
N ALA A 109 7.36 -18.34 -20.47
CA ALA A 109 7.25 -17.58 -21.72
C ALA A 109 8.55 -17.63 -22.52
N THR A 110 9.69 -17.41 -21.86
CA THR A 110 11.03 -17.51 -22.47
C THR A 110 11.28 -18.90 -23.04
N ALA A 111 11.00 -19.96 -22.27
CA ALA A 111 11.16 -21.35 -22.73
C ALA A 111 10.25 -21.69 -23.93
N ALA A 112 9.10 -21.02 -24.05
CA ALA A 112 8.15 -21.19 -25.15
C ALA A 112 8.36 -20.21 -26.32
N GLY A 113 9.38 -19.35 -26.27
CA GLY A 113 9.63 -18.32 -27.29
C GLY A 113 8.54 -17.24 -27.37
N ARG A 114 7.82 -16.98 -26.27
CA ARG A 114 6.78 -15.95 -26.16
C ARG A 114 7.34 -14.66 -25.55
N PRO A 115 6.72 -13.50 -25.81
CA PRO A 115 7.07 -12.25 -25.12
C PRO A 115 6.97 -12.38 -23.59
N THR A 116 7.86 -11.69 -22.89
CA THR A 116 7.89 -11.61 -21.41
C THR A 116 7.41 -10.24 -20.93
N LEU A 117 6.83 -10.18 -19.75
CA LEU A 117 6.52 -8.92 -19.07
C LEU A 117 7.77 -8.36 -18.41
N ASN A 118 8.22 -7.17 -18.84
CA ASN A 118 9.43 -6.56 -18.31
C ASN A 118 9.19 -5.83 -16.97
N LEU A 119 9.00 -6.60 -15.90
CA LEU A 119 8.85 -6.06 -14.54
C LEU A 119 10.19 -5.53 -14.02
N GLN A 120 10.27 -4.22 -13.78
CA GLN A 120 11.47 -3.52 -13.32
C GLN A 120 11.53 -3.43 -11.80
N SER A 121 10.43 -3.02 -11.17
CA SER A 121 10.38 -2.89 -9.72
C SER A 121 8.99 -2.88 -9.10
N VAL A 122 8.98 -3.02 -7.78
CA VAL A 122 7.79 -2.97 -6.93
C VAL A 122 7.92 -1.81 -5.93
N LEU A 123 6.86 -1.01 -5.76
CA LEU A 123 6.71 0.05 -4.75
C LEU A 123 5.56 -0.27 -3.79
N ILE A 124 5.86 -0.56 -2.52
CA ILE A 124 4.81 -0.87 -1.51
C ILE A 124 4.65 0.30 -0.55
N GLY A 125 3.54 1.03 -0.70
CA GLY A 125 2.96 2.02 0.21
C GLY A 125 2.44 1.42 1.51
N ASN A 126 2.92 1.79 2.70
CA ASN A 126 2.28 1.44 3.99
C ASN A 126 1.74 -0.01 4.00
N GLY A 127 2.60 -0.98 3.71
CA GLY A 127 2.16 -2.33 3.35
C GLY A 127 1.86 -3.23 4.54
N ILE A 128 0.94 -4.16 4.36
CA ILE A 128 0.79 -5.35 5.21
C ILE A 128 1.62 -6.49 4.59
N THR A 129 2.88 -6.62 5.01
CA THR A 129 3.82 -7.58 4.42
C THR A 129 4.17 -8.74 5.36
N ASP A 130 4.66 -8.44 6.58
CA ASP A 130 4.95 -9.46 7.61
C ASP A 130 4.04 -9.27 8.83
N ILE A 131 3.08 -10.19 8.92
CA ILE A 131 2.20 -10.44 10.07
C ILE A 131 2.88 -10.34 11.45
N SER A 132 4.12 -10.81 11.58
CA SER A 132 4.79 -10.94 12.87
C SER A 132 5.19 -9.60 13.47
N THR A 133 5.26 -8.55 12.66
CA THR A 133 5.69 -7.21 13.08
C THR A 133 4.53 -6.24 13.27
N LEU A 134 3.34 -6.57 12.78
CA LEU A 134 2.14 -5.72 12.83
C LEU A 134 1.74 -5.37 14.27
N TYR A 135 1.59 -6.38 15.14
CA TYR A 135 1.17 -6.18 16.54
C TYR A 135 2.21 -5.47 17.41
N PRO A 136 3.52 -5.79 17.32
CA PRO A 136 4.57 -4.99 17.96
C PRO A 136 4.58 -3.54 17.48
N GLY A 137 4.53 -3.32 16.16
CA GLY A 137 4.54 -1.97 15.59
C GLY A 137 3.33 -1.15 16.05
N ARG A 138 2.15 -1.77 16.09
CA ARG A 138 0.95 -1.15 16.68
C ARG A 138 1.20 -0.67 18.11
N TYR A 139 1.75 -1.52 18.97
CA TYR A 139 2.04 -1.11 20.35
C TYR A 139 2.97 0.11 20.39
N ASP A 140 4.01 0.15 19.56
CA ASP A 140 4.96 1.27 19.53
C ASP A 140 4.34 2.56 19.00
N ILE A 141 3.37 2.47 18.08
CA ILE A 141 2.61 3.60 17.55
C ILE A 141 1.59 4.13 18.57
N GLU A 142 0.81 3.24 19.17
CA GLU A 142 -0.31 3.60 20.03
C GLU A 142 0.12 3.99 21.45
N CYS A 143 1.12 3.30 21.97
CA CYS A 143 1.58 3.38 23.36
C CYS A 143 3.01 3.90 23.51
N GLY A 144 3.74 4.07 22.41
CA GLY A 144 5.06 4.67 22.37
C GLY A 144 5.04 6.10 21.83
N VAL A 145 6.23 6.59 21.50
CA VAL A 145 6.44 7.93 20.93
C VAL A 145 6.88 7.87 19.46
N ALA A 146 6.66 6.72 18.81
CA ALA A 146 7.10 6.50 17.43
C ALA A 146 6.27 7.30 16.41
N ALA A 147 5.08 7.77 16.78
CA ALA A 147 4.20 8.53 15.90
C ALA A 147 3.74 9.87 16.49
N LEU A 148 3.59 9.98 17.81
CA LEU A 148 3.23 11.22 18.50
C LEU A 148 4.19 11.46 19.67
N GLU A 149 4.42 12.72 20.06
CA GLU A 149 5.28 13.05 21.22
C GLU A 149 4.77 12.41 22.53
N VAL A 150 3.45 12.23 22.62
CA VAL A 150 2.77 11.61 23.76
C VAL A 150 1.84 10.50 23.24
N PRO A 151 1.88 9.30 23.83
CA PRO A 151 0.95 8.24 23.47
C PRO A 151 -0.51 8.69 23.61
N PHE A 152 -1.33 8.41 22.60
CA PHE A 152 -2.75 8.78 22.65
C PHE A 152 -3.60 7.76 23.42
N GLN A 153 -3.08 6.55 23.62
CA GLN A 153 -3.77 5.52 24.39
C GLN A 153 -3.73 5.77 25.89
N SER A 154 -4.74 5.26 26.59
CA SER A 154 -4.76 5.30 28.05
C SER A 154 -3.67 4.37 28.64
N ILE A 155 -3.15 4.74 29.82
CA ILE A 155 -2.14 3.93 30.52
C ILE A 155 -2.64 2.50 30.75
N SER A 156 -3.91 2.32 31.11
CA SER A 156 -4.49 0.99 31.34
C SER A 156 -4.56 0.16 30.05
N THR A 157 -4.91 0.78 28.92
CA THR A 157 -4.85 0.14 27.59
C THR A 157 -3.42 -0.31 27.29
N CYS A 158 -2.44 0.58 27.46
CA CYS A 158 -1.04 0.26 27.16
C CYS A 158 -0.45 -0.84 28.04
N VAL A 159 -0.78 -0.84 29.34
CA VAL A 159 -0.38 -1.92 30.26
C VAL A 159 -0.97 -3.26 29.81
N ARG A 160 -2.26 -3.27 29.41
CA ARG A 160 -2.92 -4.48 28.89
C ARG A 160 -2.25 -4.97 27.60
N MET A 161 -2.01 -4.06 26.65
CA MET A 161 -1.34 -4.40 25.39
C MET A 161 0.05 -4.98 25.64
N LYS A 162 0.86 -4.33 26.48
CA LYS A 162 2.22 -4.78 26.81
C LYS A 162 2.23 -6.17 27.44
N ALA A 163 1.27 -6.45 28.32
CA ALA A 163 1.14 -7.76 28.97
C ALA A 163 0.71 -8.87 27.99
N ALA A 164 -0.14 -8.55 27.01
CA ALA A 164 -0.64 -9.51 26.03
C ALA A 164 0.33 -9.78 24.87
N LEU A 165 1.16 -8.79 24.50
CA LEU A 165 2.00 -8.83 23.30
C LEU A 165 2.91 -10.07 23.20
N PRO A 166 3.67 -10.49 24.23
CA PRO A 166 4.54 -11.68 24.12
C PRO A 166 3.75 -12.96 23.86
N ARG A 167 2.55 -13.08 24.46
CA ARG A 167 1.66 -14.22 24.22
C ARG A 167 1.10 -14.19 22.82
N CYS A 168 0.68 -13.02 22.34
CA CYS A 168 0.23 -12.83 20.97
C CYS A 168 1.31 -13.30 19.99
N GLN A 169 2.53 -12.77 20.08
CA GLN A 169 3.63 -13.13 19.17
C GLN A 169 3.93 -14.63 19.18
N LYS A 170 3.95 -15.28 20.36
CA LYS A 170 4.18 -16.72 20.45
C LYS A 170 3.08 -17.54 19.77
N LEU A 171 1.81 -17.15 19.93
CA LEU A 171 0.70 -17.83 19.27
C LEU A 171 0.72 -17.60 17.76
N MET A 172 1.04 -16.38 17.31
CA MET A 172 1.20 -16.05 15.88
C MET A 172 2.32 -16.87 15.24
N GLN A 173 3.48 -16.97 15.89
CA GLN A 173 4.61 -17.74 15.40
C GLN A 173 4.24 -19.22 15.21
N ALA A 174 3.72 -19.85 16.25
CA ALA A 174 3.40 -21.28 16.24
C ALA A 174 2.18 -21.63 15.38
N GLY A 175 1.18 -20.74 15.31
CA GLY A 175 -0.08 -21.00 14.62
C GLY A 175 -0.07 -20.57 13.16
N CYS A 176 0.51 -19.41 12.84
CA CYS A 176 0.42 -18.80 11.51
C CYS A 176 1.72 -18.91 10.70
N ILE A 177 2.89 -18.84 11.34
CA ILE A 177 4.17 -18.66 10.63
C ILE A 177 4.90 -19.99 10.42
N ASP A 178 5.11 -20.77 11.48
CA ASP A 178 5.96 -21.97 11.41
C ASP A 178 5.32 -23.10 10.57
N GLN A 179 4.00 -23.25 10.63
CA GLN A 179 3.29 -24.39 10.03
C GLN A 179 1.96 -24.02 9.35
N PHE A 180 1.49 -22.78 9.48
CA PHE A 180 0.17 -22.33 9.06
C PHE A 180 -0.95 -23.35 9.38
N ASP A 181 -1.27 -23.51 10.66
CA ASP A 181 -2.45 -24.25 11.10
C ASP A 181 -3.65 -23.30 11.17
N ALA A 182 -4.66 -23.49 10.32
CA ALA A 182 -5.76 -22.54 10.20
C ALA A 182 -6.52 -22.32 11.52
N ILE A 183 -6.69 -23.35 12.35
CA ILE A 183 -7.44 -23.25 13.61
C ILE A 183 -6.63 -22.45 14.63
N ASN A 184 -5.37 -22.83 14.82
CA ASN A 184 -4.45 -22.16 15.75
C ASN A 184 -4.15 -20.74 15.30
N CYS A 185 -4.00 -20.51 13.99
CA CYS A 185 -3.79 -19.19 13.44
C CYS A 185 -5.02 -18.30 13.68
N ARG A 186 -6.24 -18.78 13.40
CA ARG A 186 -7.46 -18.02 13.74
C ARG A 186 -7.54 -17.68 15.23
N ALA A 187 -7.23 -18.64 16.09
CA ALA A 187 -7.25 -18.44 17.54
C ALA A 187 -6.21 -17.39 17.97
N ALA A 188 -5.02 -17.42 17.37
CA ALA A 188 -3.96 -16.45 17.60
C ALA A 188 -4.39 -15.03 17.17
N VAL A 189 -4.90 -14.89 15.95
CA VAL A 189 -5.42 -13.61 15.41
C VAL A 189 -6.50 -13.03 16.32
N ASN A 190 -7.51 -13.85 16.66
CA ASN A 190 -8.60 -13.39 17.53
C ASN A 190 -8.09 -12.95 18.91
N PHE A 191 -7.11 -13.67 19.48
CA PHE A 191 -6.51 -13.27 20.75
C PHE A 191 -5.76 -11.94 20.61
N CYS A 192 -4.92 -11.81 19.58
CA CYS A 192 -4.14 -10.60 19.34
C CYS A 192 -5.03 -9.38 19.07
N ASP A 193 -6.04 -9.50 18.20
CA ASP A 193 -6.95 -8.40 17.87
C ASP A 193 -7.75 -7.93 19.08
N ASN A 194 -8.26 -8.87 19.90
CA ASN A 194 -9.02 -8.53 21.10
C ASN A 194 -8.18 -7.80 22.16
N GLU A 195 -6.90 -8.14 22.28
CA GLU A 195 -6.03 -7.57 23.31
C GLU A 195 -5.27 -6.33 22.84
N LEU A 196 -4.99 -6.22 21.53
CA LEU A 196 -4.10 -5.20 20.98
C LEU A 196 -4.82 -4.20 20.09
N SER A 197 -5.87 -4.59 19.35
CA SER A 197 -6.50 -3.72 18.36
C SER A 197 -7.73 -2.97 18.89
N SER A 198 -8.35 -3.44 19.99
CA SER A 198 -9.59 -2.84 20.52
C SER A 198 -9.42 -1.39 20.99
N GLY A 199 -8.23 -1.06 21.50
CA GLY A 199 -7.91 0.29 21.98
C GLY A 199 -8.00 1.33 20.87
N MET A 200 -7.48 1.00 19.68
CA MET A 200 -7.49 1.91 18.54
C MET A 200 -8.93 2.25 18.13
N TRP A 201 -9.77 1.23 17.94
CA TRP A 201 -11.18 1.43 17.56
C TRP A 201 -11.97 2.24 18.59
N ALA A 202 -11.73 1.98 19.89
CA ALA A 202 -12.40 2.70 20.97
C ALA A 202 -11.96 4.17 21.07
N SER A 203 -10.79 4.53 20.55
CA SER A 203 -10.28 5.91 20.59
C SER A 203 -11.06 6.86 19.66
N GLY A 204 -11.73 6.32 18.63
CA GLY A 204 -12.37 7.11 17.59
C GLY A 204 -11.40 7.84 16.66
N ARG A 205 -10.08 7.64 16.82
CA ARG A 205 -9.07 8.23 15.93
C ARG A 205 -9.12 7.60 14.56
N ASN A 206 -8.65 8.36 13.57
CA ASN A 206 -8.51 7.86 12.22
C ASN A 206 -7.41 6.76 12.22
N VAL A 207 -7.76 5.57 11.71
CA VAL A 207 -6.87 4.40 11.66
C VAL A 207 -5.79 4.52 10.58
N TYR A 208 -6.00 5.41 9.62
CA TYR A 208 -5.00 5.79 8.64
C TYR A 208 -4.16 6.94 9.22
N ASP A 209 -4.81 7.91 9.89
CA ASP A 209 -4.18 9.06 10.53
C ASP A 209 -4.46 9.21 12.03
N ILE A 210 -3.55 8.70 12.85
CA ILE A 210 -3.73 8.78 14.30
C ILE A 210 -3.68 10.22 14.84
N SER A 211 -3.18 11.20 14.07
CA SER A 211 -3.18 12.60 14.50
C SER A 211 -4.58 13.21 14.48
N ASN A 212 -5.49 12.61 13.70
CA ASN A 212 -6.85 13.09 13.46
C ASN A 212 -7.92 12.13 14.02
N MET A 213 -9.15 12.65 14.13
CA MET A 213 -10.33 11.83 14.44
C MET A 213 -10.92 11.21 13.17
N CYS A 214 -11.52 10.02 13.27
CA CYS A 214 -12.16 9.38 12.13
C CYS A 214 -13.48 10.08 11.80
N ILE A 215 -13.52 10.79 10.67
CA ILE A 215 -14.71 11.52 10.19
C ILE A 215 -14.95 11.13 8.73
N GLY A 216 -16.21 10.89 8.36
CA GLY A 216 -16.58 10.46 7.00
C GLY A 216 -16.40 8.95 6.75
N ASP A 217 -16.75 8.50 5.55
CA ASP A 217 -16.56 7.10 5.16
C ASP A 217 -15.08 6.75 5.09
N LEU A 218 -14.70 5.60 5.65
CA LEU A 218 -13.30 5.19 5.82
C LEU A 218 -12.40 6.30 6.41
N CYS A 219 -12.96 7.13 7.30
CA CYS A 219 -12.27 8.23 7.97
C CYS A 219 -11.82 9.39 7.06
N TYR A 220 -12.36 9.51 5.84
CA TYR A 220 -12.14 10.64 4.94
C TYR A 220 -13.45 11.08 4.28
N GLU A 221 -13.85 12.35 4.45
CA GLU A 221 -15.09 12.91 3.88
C GLU A 221 -15.09 12.94 2.35
N GLU A 222 -13.90 12.98 1.74
CA GLU A 222 -13.69 12.98 0.29
C GLU A 222 -14.23 11.71 -0.37
N ASN A 223 -14.30 10.59 0.36
CA ASN A 223 -14.80 9.32 -0.15
C ASN A 223 -16.27 9.42 -0.57
N ASP A 224 -17.08 10.19 0.15
CA ASP A 224 -18.48 10.41 -0.19
C ASP A 224 -18.62 11.19 -1.51
N VAL A 225 -17.71 12.15 -1.74
CA VAL A 225 -17.66 12.94 -2.98
C VAL A 225 -17.27 12.05 -4.17
N ILE A 226 -16.24 11.21 -3.98
CA ILE A 226 -15.77 10.27 -5.01
C ILE A 226 -16.87 9.25 -5.35
N ALA A 227 -17.48 8.64 -4.33
CA ALA A 227 -18.54 7.66 -4.53
C ALA A 227 -19.74 8.26 -5.25
N LYS A 228 -20.12 9.50 -4.90
CA LYS A 228 -21.19 10.21 -5.61
C LYS A 228 -20.82 10.49 -7.07
N TYR A 229 -19.61 10.96 -7.34
CA TYR A 229 -19.15 11.25 -8.71
C TYR A 229 -19.12 9.99 -9.58
N LEU A 230 -18.51 8.91 -9.09
CA LEU A 230 -18.41 7.64 -9.82
C LEU A 230 -19.75 6.88 -9.92
N SER A 231 -20.74 7.26 -9.11
CA SER A 231 -22.11 6.75 -9.22
C SER A 231 -22.99 7.55 -10.16
N ASP A 232 -22.54 8.71 -10.66
CA ASP A 232 -23.29 9.51 -11.62
C ASP A 232 -23.48 8.73 -12.94
N PRO A 233 -24.72 8.60 -13.47
CA PRO A 233 -24.97 7.83 -14.69
C PRO A 233 -24.17 8.31 -15.90
N ALA A 234 -23.96 9.62 -16.06
CA ALA A 234 -23.21 10.17 -17.18
C ALA A 234 -21.71 9.84 -17.05
N VAL A 235 -21.18 9.83 -15.82
CA VAL A 235 -19.79 9.42 -15.55
C VAL A 235 -19.62 7.91 -15.81
N LYS A 236 -20.57 7.08 -15.37
CA LYS A 236 -20.55 5.64 -15.65
C LYS A 236 -20.58 5.33 -17.14
N GLU A 237 -21.45 6.01 -17.89
CA GLU A 237 -21.52 5.87 -19.34
C GLU A 237 -20.21 6.30 -20.01
N LEU A 238 -19.63 7.43 -19.58
CA LEU A 238 -18.35 7.92 -20.08
C LEU A 238 -17.20 6.93 -19.83
N LEU A 239 -17.19 6.28 -18.67
CA LEU A 239 -16.19 5.28 -18.30
C LEU A 239 -16.47 3.88 -18.89
N GLY A 240 -17.59 3.69 -19.59
CA GLY A 240 -17.99 2.40 -20.15
C GLY A 240 -18.36 1.36 -19.08
N VAL A 241 -18.85 1.80 -17.92
CA VAL A 241 -19.29 0.91 -16.83
C VAL A 241 -20.55 0.17 -17.24
N ASP A 242 -20.64 -1.12 -16.93
CA ASP A 242 -21.83 -1.92 -17.23
C ASP A 242 -23.08 -1.31 -16.55
N PRO A 243 -24.18 -1.06 -17.30
CA PRO A 243 -25.39 -0.43 -16.78
C PRO A 243 -26.08 -1.19 -15.63
N HIS A 244 -25.82 -2.49 -15.49
CA HIS A 244 -26.41 -3.33 -14.44
C HIS A 244 -25.65 -3.19 -13.11
N LEU A 245 -24.46 -2.60 -13.10
CA LEU A 245 -23.72 -2.35 -11.88
C LEU A 245 -24.35 -1.22 -11.07
N GLY A 246 -24.56 -1.52 -9.79
CA GLY A 246 -25.07 -0.58 -8.79
C GLY A 246 -24.11 0.59 -8.53
N ASN A 247 -24.46 1.46 -7.57
CA ASN A 247 -23.62 2.60 -7.20
C ASN A 247 -22.19 2.17 -6.85
N PHE A 248 -21.23 3.02 -7.20
CA PHE A 248 -19.83 2.78 -6.89
C PHE A 248 -19.64 2.72 -5.37
N SER A 249 -18.83 1.76 -4.93
CA SER A 249 -18.35 1.67 -3.55
C SER A 249 -16.84 1.54 -3.57
N ALA A 250 -16.18 2.31 -2.71
CA ALA A 250 -14.73 2.31 -2.64
C ALA A 250 -14.16 0.97 -2.11
N CYS A 251 -14.90 0.28 -1.25
CA CYS A 251 -14.54 -1.00 -0.65
C CYS A 251 -15.59 -2.08 -0.93
N ALA A 252 -15.17 -3.30 -1.30
CA ALA A 252 -16.05 -4.46 -1.31
C ALA A 252 -15.97 -5.24 0.02
N SER A 253 -16.91 -4.97 0.92
CA SER A 253 -16.95 -5.64 2.24
C SER A 253 -17.06 -7.16 2.16
N ASP A 254 -17.77 -7.69 1.16
CA ASP A 254 -17.91 -9.13 0.96
C ASP A 254 -16.61 -9.79 0.50
N VAL A 255 -15.88 -9.17 -0.42
CA VAL A 255 -14.54 -9.62 -0.83
C VAL A 255 -13.63 -9.65 0.39
N GLY A 256 -13.59 -8.56 1.16
CA GLY A 256 -12.82 -8.49 2.40
C GLY A 256 -13.21 -9.56 3.43
N ARG A 257 -14.50 -9.91 3.54
CA ARG A 257 -14.99 -11.00 4.40
C ARG A 257 -14.52 -12.37 3.93
N LEU A 258 -14.45 -12.61 2.62
CA LEU A 258 -13.95 -13.87 2.05
C LEU A 258 -12.45 -14.05 2.25
N PHE A 259 -11.66 -12.99 2.03
CA PHE A 259 -10.24 -12.97 2.39
C PHE A 259 -10.04 -13.27 3.88
N ASN A 260 -10.86 -12.64 4.74
CA ASN A 260 -10.81 -12.95 6.17
C ASN A 260 -11.11 -14.40 6.45
N ALA A 261 -12.17 -14.97 5.88
CA ALA A 261 -12.54 -16.37 6.11
C ALA A 261 -11.41 -17.35 5.76
N ARG A 262 -10.55 -16.99 4.80
CA ARG A 262 -9.37 -17.75 4.38
C ARG A 262 -8.10 -17.46 5.19
N LEU A 263 -8.18 -16.66 6.26
CA LEU A 263 -7.05 -16.18 7.07
C LEU A 263 -6.03 -15.37 6.27
N ASP A 264 -6.49 -14.82 5.14
CA ASP A 264 -5.74 -13.91 4.29
C ASP A 264 -6.23 -12.48 4.53
N LYS A 265 -6.79 -12.16 5.71
CA LYS A 265 -7.06 -10.77 6.10
C LYS A 265 -6.36 -10.46 7.41
N TRP A 266 -5.69 -9.33 7.42
CA TRP A 266 -5.26 -8.64 8.62
C TRP A 266 -6.22 -7.47 8.86
N VAL A 267 -6.93 -7.50 9.98
CA VAL A 267 -7.87 -6.44 10.36
C VAL A 267 -7.09 -5.43 11.17
N ALA A 268 -6.57 -4.38 10.50
CA ALA A 268 -6.55 -3.00 11.00
C ALA A 268 -5.54 -2.13 10.20
N PRO A 269 -5.94 -0.97 9.68
CA PRO A 269 -5.07 -0.10 8.89
C PRO A 269 -3.86 0.47 9.63
N ASP A 270 -3.93 0.68 10.94
CA ASP A 270 -2.78 1.16 11.71
C ASP A 270 -1.73 0.05 11.95
N ALA A 271 -2.01 -1.19 11.53
CA ALA A 271 -0.98 -2.23 11.37
C ALA A 271 0.00 -1.91 10.23
N CYS A 272 -0.40 -1.09 9.25
CA CYS A 272 0.40 -0.61 8.12
C CYS A 272 1.42 0.49 8.51
N ASN A 273 1.82 0.53 9.77
CA ASN A 273 2.66 1.60 10.30
C ASN A 273 4.13 1.42 9.91
N TRP A 274 4.88 2.52 10.00
CA TRP A 274 6.29 2.54 9.62
C TRP A 274 7.17 1.66 10.53
N VAL A 275 6.80 1.49 11.81
CA VAL A 275 7.56 0.67 12.77
C VAL A 275 7.50 -0.79 12.38
N ALA A 276 6.30 -1.33 12.15
CA ALA A 276 6.08 -2.70 11.68
C ALA A 276 6.78 -2.93 10.34
N ASN A 277 6.72 -1.94 9.46
CA ASN A 277 7.36 -2.01 8.16
C ASN A 277 8.89 -2.04 8.23
N ARG A 278 9.48 -1.19 9.07
CA ARG A 278 10.90 -1.21 9.37
C ARG A 278 11.33 -2.54 9.97
N MET A 279 10.59 -3.02 10.98
CA MET A 279 10.90 -4.29 11.65
C MET A 279 10.96 -5.47 10.68
N TRP A 280 10.05 -5.55 9.69
CA TRP A 280 10.07 -6.69 8.78
C TRP A 280 11.17 -6.58 7.74
N VAL A 281 11.48 -5.37 7.25
CA VAL A 281 12.61 -5.16 6.34
C VAL A 281 13.93 -5.52 7.04
N ASP A 282 14.12 -5.09 8.28
CA ASP A 282 15.31 -5.42 9.08
C ASP A 282 15.42 -6.93 9.36
N LYS A 283 14.28 -7.63 9.49
CA LYS A 283 14.21 -9.08 9.73
C LYS A 283 14.41 -9.91 8.48
N LEU A 284 14.01 -9.40 7.31
CA LEU A 284 13.96 -10.13 6.04
C LEU A 284 15.28 -10.86 5.75
N GLU A 285 15.19 -12.14 5.44
CA GLU A 285 16.34 -12.94 5.03
C GLU A 285 16.55 -12.83 3.51
N TRP A 286 17.70 -12.30 3.10
CA TRP A 286 18.09 -12.17 1.70
C TRP A 286 19.61 -11.93 1.58
N SER A 287 20.15 -12.08 0.37
CA SER A 287 21.61 -12.07 0.13
C SER A 287 22.31 -10.73 0.43
N GLY A 288 21.57 -9.63 0.56
CA GLY A 288 22.10 -8.32 0.92
C GLY A 288 21.77 -7.87 2.34
N LYS A 289 21.22 -8.76 3.19
CA LYS A 289 20.78 -8.43 4.55
C LYS A 289 21.89 -7.80 5.38
N GLU A 290 23.08 -8.39 5.42
CA GLU A 290 24.21 -7.90 6.22
C GLU A 290 24.69 -6.54 5.73
N ALA A 291 24.76 -6.37 4.41
CA ALA A 291 25.12 -5.09 3.80
C ALA A 291 24.09 -4.00 4.13
N TYR A 292 22.80 -4.32 4.04
CA TYR A 292 21.72 -3.40 4.42
C TYR A 292 21.75 -3.08 5.93
N ALA A 293 21.95 -4.07 6.79
CA ALA A 293 22.00 -3.89 8.23
C ALA A 293 23.14 -2.92 8.64
N ALA A 294 24.26 -2.93 7.92
CA ALA A 294 25.40 -2.06 8.16
C ALA A 294 25.21 -0.60 7.69
N LEU A 295 24.14 -0.29 6.95
CA LEU A 295 23.87 1.08 6.51
C LEU A 295 23.19 1.90 7.60
N GLU A 296 23.52 3.18 7.63
CA GLU A 296 22.86 4.18 8.47
C GLU A 296 21.66 4.81 7.75
N TRP A 297 20.73 5.33 8.54
CA TRP A 297 19.62 6.13 8.02
C TRP A 297 20.12 7.53 7.65
N ALA A 298 19.65 8.05 6.53
CA ALA A 298 19.91 9.40 6.09
C ALA A 298 18.61 10.21 6.03
N ASP A 299 18.68 11.49 6.38
CA ASP A 299 17.57 12.41 6.17
C ASP A 299 17.42 12.72 4.68
N TRP A 300 16.18 12.81 4.20
CA TRP A 300 15.87 13.28 2.85
C TRP A 300 14.82 14.40 2.91
N GLY A 301 14.74 15.22 1.86
CA GLY A 301 13.89 16.40 1.84
C GLY A 301 13.39 16.79 0.45
N VAL A 302 12.44 17.73 0.41
CA VAL A 302 11.92 18.33 -0.83
C VAL A 302 12.21 19.83 -0.87
N GLY A 303 12.35 20.36 -2.09
CA GLY A 303 12.54 21.79 -2.32
C GLY A 303 13.77 22.37 -1.59
N ASN A 304 13.56 23.39 -0.75
CA ASN A 304 14.61 24.15 -0.05
C ASN A 304 15.25 23.41 1.15
N GLY A 305 15.19 22.08 1.19
CA GLY A 305 15.80 21.27 2.25
C GLY A 305 14.91 21.05 3.48
N THR A 306 13.59 21.20 3.34
CA THR A 306 12.65 20.77 4.38
C THR A 306 12.75 19.25 4.52
N LYS A 307 13.06 18.75 5.72
CA LYS A 307 13.11 17.30 5.98
C LYS A 307 11.73 16.69 5.68
N ALA A 308 11.70 15.81 4.69
CA ALA A 308 10.51 15.06 4.27
C ALA A 308 10.47 13.67 4.94
N GLY A 309 11.63 13.16 5.36
CA GLY A 309 11.71 11.93 6.15
C GLY A 309 13.11 11.34 6.21
N GLU A 310 13.18 10.02 6.32
CA GLU A 310 14.43 9.26 6.46
C GLU A 310 14.47 8.13 5.42
N VAL A 311 15.64 7.86 4.88
CA VAL A 311 15.86 6.84 3.84
C VAL A 311 17.01 5.92 4.24
N LYS A 312 16.82 4.64 3.95
CA LYS A 312 17.87 3.63 4.03
C LYS A 312 17.82 2.78 2.75
N GLN A 313 18.92 2.82 2.00
CA GLN A 313 19.01 2.23 0.66
C GLN A 313 20.24 1.33 0.52
N SER A 314 20.02 0.08 0.14
CA SER A 314 21.10 -0.84 -0.27
C SER A 314 21.06 -1.05 -1.78
N GLU A 315 22.22 -1.00 -2.42
CA GLU A 315 22.41 -1.35 -3.83
C GLU A 315 22.96 -2.79 -3.90
N GLY A 316 22.21 -3.71 -4.49
CA GLY A 316 22.57 -5.12 -4.62
C GLY A 316 22.15 -5.70 -5.97
N SER A 317 22.84 -6.75 -6.43
CA SER A 317 22.69 -7.30 -7.80
C SER A 317 21.36 -8.01 -8.09
N LEU A 318 20.55 -8.33 -7.08
CA LEU A 318 19.30 -9.08 -7.21
C LEU A 318 18.09 -8.39 -6.58
N LEU A 319 18.30 -7.51 -5.59
CA LEU A 319 17.26 -6.77 -4.88
C LEU A 319 17.87 -5.44 -4.42
N SER A 320 17.47 -4.33 -5.03
CA SER A 320 17.70 -3.00 -4.43
C SER A 320 16.55 -2.70 -3.48
N PHE A 321 16.79 -2.76 -2.18
CA PHE A 321 15.82 -2.30 -1.18
C PHE A 321 16.02 -0.82 -0.90
N ARG A 322 14.98 -0.03 -1.16
CA ARG A 322 14.90 1.33 -0.61
C ARG A 322 13.71 1.41 0.33
N LEU A 323 13.99 1.68 1.59
CA LEU A 323 12.98 1.97 2.59
C LEU A 323 12.97 3.48 2.79
N ILE A 324 11.88 4.11 2.37
CA ILE A 324 11.69 5.56 2.46
C ILE A 324 10.59 5.79 3.49
N LEU A 325 11.00 6.34 4.64
CA LEU A 325 10.13 6.73 5.72
C LEU A 325 9.60 8.11 5.40
N VAL A 326 8.28 8.20 5.22
CA VAL A 326 7.55 9.45 5.04
C VAL A 326 6.50 9.47 6.13
N PHE A 327 6.51 10.52 6.95
CA PHE A 327 5.79 10.59 8.22
C PHE A 327 4.29 10.90 8.08
N PHE A 328 3.54 10.30 7.16
CA PHE A 328 2.12 10.63 7.03
C PHE A 328 1.24 9.45 6.58
N PRO A 329 -0.04 9.43 6.95
CA PRO A 329 -1.09 8.62 6.30
C PRO A 329 -1.19 8.98 4.82
N TYR A 330 -1.70 8.07 3.98
CA TYR A 330 -1.97 8.31 2.55
C TYR A 330 -0.98 9.29 1.90
N VAL A 331 0.27 8.85 1.74
CA VAL A 331 1.38 9.75 1.40
C VAL A 331 1.09 10.65 0.18
N PRO A 332 0.47 10.17 -0.92
CA PRO A 332 0.10 11.05 -2.03
C PRO A 332 -1.02 12.05 -1.75
N HIS A 333 -1.94 11.73 -0.83
CA HIS A 333 -3.06 12.61 -0.47
C HIS A 333 -2.59 13.72 0.49
N ASP A 334 -1.91 13.34 1.57
CA ASP A 334 -1.56 14.26 2.64
C ASP A 334 -0.30 15.08 2.33
N LYS A 335 0.62 14.50 1.53
CA LYS A 335 1.94 15.06 1.17
C LYS A 335 2.26 14.86 -0.32
N PRO A 336 1.48 15.49 -1.23
CA PRO A 336 1.59 15.25 -2.66
C PRO A 336 2.96 15.59 -3.26
N GLU A 337 3.64 16.63 -2.76
CA GLU A 337 4.97 17.03 -3.24
C GLU A 337 6.05 16.01 -2.85
N GLU A 338 6.05 15.58 -1.58
CA GLU A 338 6.95 14.54 -1.07
C GLU A 338 6.70 13.19 -1.75
N ALA A 339 5.43 12.84 -1.98
CA ALA A 339 5.05 11.63 -2.69
C ALA A 339 5.57 11.63 -4.14
N LEU A 340 5.43 12.76 -4.86
CA LEU A 340 5.95 12.87 -6.22
C LEU A 340 7.47 12.83 -6.24
N ALA A 341 8.15 13.50 -5.32
CA ALA A 341 9.61 13.44 -5.23
C ALA A 341 10.09 12.00 -5.03
N MET A 342 9.45 11.25 -4.13
CA MET A 342 9.72 9.83 -3.89
C MET A 342 9.48 8.98 -5.15
N LEU A 343 8.34 9.15 -5.81
CA LEU A 343 8.00 8.42 -7.03
C LEU A 343 8.95 8.76 -8.18
N SER A 344 9.25 10.04 -8.39
CA SER A 344 10.11 10.54 -9.45
C SER A 344 11.56 10.08 -9.24
N ALA A 345 12.03 10.01 -7.99
CA ALA A 345 13.32 9.41 -7.65
C ALA A 345 13.34 7.91 -7.93
N TRP A 346 12.27 7.19 -7.57
CA TRP A 346 12.12 5.76 -7.86
C TRP A 346 12.12 5.45 -9.35
N LEU A 347 11.20 6.02 -10.12
CA LEU A 347 11.00 5.70 -11.54
C LEU A 347 12.25 5.95 -12.38
N HIS A 348 13.11 6.87 -11.92
CA HIS A 348 14.34 7.27 -12.61
C HIS A 348 15.60 6.75 -11.90
N SER A 349 15.46 5.87 -10.91
CA SER A 349 16.54 5.29 -10.11
C SER A 349 17.51 6.33 -9.50
N ARG A 350 17.03 7.56 -9.21
CA ARG A 350 17.81 8.65 -8.58
C ARG A 350 17.86 8.50 -7.06
N GLN A 351 18.92 8.97 -6.42
CA GLN A 351 18.96 9.08 -4.95
C GLN A 351 18.03 10.19 -4.45
N LEU A 352 17.51 10.02 -3.23
CA LEU A 352 16.70 11.01 -2.52
C LEU A 352 17.55 11.91 -1.62
#